data_AF-A0A212KGL8-F1
#
_entry.id   AF-A0A212KGL8-F1
#
_cell.length_a   1.000
_cell.length_b   1.000
_cell.length_c   1.000
_cell.angle_alpha   90.00
_cell.angle_beta   90.00
_cell.angle_gamma   90.00
#
_symmetry.space_group_name_H-M   'P 1'
#
loop_
_entity.id
_entity.type
_entity.pdbx_description
1 polymer ?
#
loop_
_entity_poly.entity_id
_entity_poly.type
_entity_poly.pdbx_seq_one_letter_code
_entity_poly.pdbx_strand_id
1 'polypeptide(L)'
;MFTQDFFKEVAEIFKILDSQAIEDMASRLADVRNGGGRLFILGVGGSAGSASHAVNDFRKLAGFEAYSPVDNVSELTARTNDDGWESEVGRQIRTPC
;
A
#
# COMPACT_ATOMS: atom_id res chain seq x y z
N MET A 1 14.39 -26.23 -12.39
CA MET A 1 12.98 -26.70 -12.27
C MET A 1 12.25 -25.56 -11.61
N PHE A 2 11.17 -25.03 -12.21
CA PHE A 2 10.55 -23.76 -11.80
C PHE A 2 10.44 -23.57 -10.28
N THR A 3 9.91 -24.54 -9.53
CA THR A 3 9.75 -24.44 -8.06
C THR A 3 11.08 -24.28 -7.31
N GLN A 4 12.13 -25.01 -7.71
CA GLN A 4 13.46 -24.87 -7.08
C GLN A 4 14.08 -23.51 -7.40
N ASP A 5 13.89 -23.04 -8.63
CA ASP A 5 14.43 -21.75 -9.09
C ASP A 5 13.71 -20.59 -8.36
N PHE A 6 12.38 -20.68 -8.21
CA PHE A 6 11.57 -19.73 -7.44
C PHE A 6 11.98 -19.69 -5.96
N PHE A 7 12.15 -20.83 -5.29
CA PHE A 7 12.59 -20.86 -3.89
C PHE A 7 13.98 -20.28 -3.70
N LYS A 8 14.89 -20.54 -4.65
CA LYS A 8 16.22 -19.93 -4.62
C LYS A 8 16.13 -18.41 -4.75
N GLU A 9 15.34 -17.91 -5.69
CA GLU A 9 15.15 -16.48 -5.90
C GLU A 9 14.56 -15.78 -4.66
N VAL A 10 13.51 -16.36 -4.06
CA VAL A 10 12.93 -15.85 -2.81
C VAL A 10 14.00 -15.77 -1.70
N ALA A 11 14.82 -16.82 -1.53
CA ALA A 11 15.86 -16.83 -0.53
C ALA A 11 16.95 -15.76 -0.78
N GLU A 12 17.35 -15.54 -2.03
CA GLU A 12 18.30 -14.48 -2.38
C GLU A 12 17.72 -13.08 -2.11
N ILE A 13 16.43 -12.86 -2.39
CA ILE A 13 15.75 -11.60 -2.05
C ILE A 13 15.78 -11.37 -0.54
N PHE A 14 15.47 -12.38 0.29
CA PHE A 14 15.50 -12.24 1.75
C PHE A 14 16.88 -11.88 2.30
N LYS A 15 17.97 -12.32 1.65
CA LYS A 15 19.34 -12.00 2.08
C LYS A 15 19.73 -10.53 1.87
N ILE A 16 19.10 -9.84 0.91
CA ILE A 16 19.42 -8.44 0.59
C ILE A 16 18.48 -7.46 1.29
N LEU A 17 17.44 -7.93 1.97
CA LEU A 17 16.57 -7.08 2.78
C LEU A 17 17.32 -6.62 4.03
N ASP A 18 17.34 -5.31 4.24
CA ASP A 18 17.88 -4.72 5.46
C ASP A 18 16.86 -4.83 6.60
N SER A 19 17.18 -5.68 7.57
CA SER A 19 16.33 -5.89 8.75
C SER A 19 16.15 -4.62 9.57
N GLN A 20 17.17 -3.78 9.68
CA GLN A 20 17.08 -2.54 10.44
C GLN A 20 16.14 -1.55 9.75
N ALA A 21 16.19 -1.47 8.42
CA ALA A 21 15.26 -0.63 7.65
C ALA A 21 13.80 -1.07 7.82
N ILE A 22 13.53 -2.38 7.95
CA ILE A 22 12.19 -2.92 8.22
C ILE A 22 11.70 -2.52 9.61
N GLU A 23 12.54 -2.66 10.65
CA GLU A 23 12.21 -2.24 12.02
C GLU A 23 11.98 -0.72 12.10
N ASP A 24 12.83 0.08 11.44
CA ASP A 24 12.69 1.52 11.38
C ASP A 24 11.39 1.93 10.68
N MET A 25 10.99 1.24 9.62
CA MET A 25 9.71 1.44 8.95
C MET A 25 8.54 1.12 9.88
N ALA A 26 8.58 0.00 10.60
CA ALA A 26 7.53 -0.39 11.54
C ALA A 26 7.39 0.63 12.68
N SER A 27 8.51 1.12 13.22
CA SER A 27 8.55 2.16 14.25
C SER A 27 7.90 3.47 13.74
N ARG A 28 8.30 3.93 12.54
CA ARG A 28 7.71 5.14 11.92
C ARG A 28 6.22 5.00 11.67
N LEU A 29 5.75 3.82 11.24
CA LEU A 29 4.33 3.55 11.08
C LEU A 29 3.60 3.65 12.43
N ALA A 30 4.17 3.09 13.51
CA ALA A 30 3.60 3.20 14.84
C ALA A 30 3.51 4.66 15.30
N ASP A 31 4.53 5.48 15.03
CA ASP A 31 4.50 6.92 15.33
C ASP A 31 3.38 7.64 14.58
N VAL A 32 3.20 7.36 13.28
CA VAL A 32 2.10 7.91 12.48
C VAL A 32 0.75 7.55 13.09
N ARG A 33 0.53 6.28 13.44
CA ARG A 33 -0.72 5.84 14.07
C ARG A 33 -0.95 6.55 15.41
N ASN A 34 0.06 6.55 16.28
CA ASN A 34 -0.06 7.12 17.63
C ASN A 34 -0.28 8.65 17.58
N GLY A 35 0.22 9.31 16.54
CA GLY A 35 -0.03 10.73 16.26
C GLY A 35 -1.38 11.04 15.61
N GLY A 36 -2.25 10.03 15.37
CA GLY A 36 -3.52 10.22 14.67
C GLY A 36 -3.36 10.52 13.17
N GLY A 37 -2.23 10.11 12.58
CA GLY A 37 -1.96 10.26 11.16
C GLY A 37 -2.67 9.21 10.31
N ARG A 38 -2.62 9.43 9.00
CA ARG A 38 -3.29 8.59 7.99
C ARG A 38 -2.27 7.85 7.13
N LEU A 39 -2.57 6.60 6.80
CA LEU A 39 -1.73 5.75 5.94
C LEU A 39 -2.37 5.59 4.56
N PHE A 40 -1.65 5.93 3.51
CA PHE A 40 -2.11 5.73 2.12
C PHE A 40 -1.26 4.65 1.47
N ILE A 41 -1.88 3.59 0.96
CA ILE A 41 -1.20 2.48 0.28
C ILE A 41 -1.64 2.48 -1.18
N LEU A 42 -0.66 2.55 -2.08
CA LEU A 42 -0.88 2.76 -3.50
C LEU A 42 -0.48 1.50 -4.28
N GLY A 43 -1.27 1.12 -5.28
CA GLY A 43 -0.99 0.00 -6.16
C GLY A 43 -1.80 0.07 -7.45
N VAL A 44 -1.27 -0.53 -8.52
CA VAL A 44 -1.88 -0.53 -9.86
C VAL A 44 -1.81 -1.95 -10.43
N GLY A 45 -2.86 -2.39 -11.13
CA GLY A 45 -2.93 -3.74 -11.68
C GLY A 45 -2.93 -4.80 -10.57
N GLY A 46 -2.05 -5.80 -10.66
CA GLY A 46 -1.97 -6.86 -9.63
C GLY A 46 -1.66 -6.34 -8.23
N SER A 47 -0.88 -5.25 -8.11
CA SER A 47 -0.56 -4.65 -6.80
C SER A 47 -1.70 -3.80 -6.23
N ALA A 48 -2.71 -3.44 -7.02
CA ALA A 48 -3.91 -2.76 -6.53
C ALA A 48 -4.67 -3.65 -5.53
N GLY A 49 -4.79 -4.94 -5.83
CA GLY A 49 -5.36 -5.93 -4.91
C GLY A 49 -4.57 -6.06 -3.62
N SER A 50 -3.23 -6.13 -3.72
CA SER A 50 -2.35 -6.16 -2.54
C SER A 50 -2.46 -4.89 -1.70
N ALA A 51 -2.57 -3.71 -2.32
CA ALA A 51 -2.73 -2.45 -1.62
C ALA A 51 -4.06 -2.38 -0.85
N SER A 52 -5.17 -2.73 -1.49
CA SER A 52 -6.49 -2.80 -0.86
C SER A 52 -6.53 -3.83 0.29
N HIS A 53 -5.92 -5.00 0.08
CA HIS A 53 -5.80 -6.01 1.14
C HIS A 53 -5.01 -5.49 2.34
N ALA A 54 -3.84 -4.87 2.10
CA ALA A 54 -3.02 -4.31 3.16
C ALA A 54 -3.79 -3.23 3.95
N VAL A 55 -4.55 -2.36 3.28
CA VAL A 55 -5.41 -1.37 3.96
C VAL A 55 -6.40 -2.02 4.92
N ASN A 56 -7.02 -3.13 4.52
CA ASN A 56 -7.92 -3.87 5.39
C ASN A 56 -7.20 -4.43 6.63
N ASP A 57 -6.00 -4.99 6.45
CA ASP A 57 -5.19 -5.49 7.57
C ASP A 57 -4.76 -4.35 8.50
N PHE A 58 -4.30 -3.22 7.95
CA PHE A 58 -3.90 -2.06 8.75
C PHE A 58 -5.06 -1.46 9.54
N ARG A 59 -6.26 -1.40 8.96
CA ARG A 59 -7.48 -0.96 9.67
C ARG A 59 -7.87 -1.96 10.76
N LYS A 60 -7.99 -3.24 10.41
CA LYS A 60 -8.57 -4.28 11.28
C LYS A 60 -7.63 -4.75 12.38
N LEU A 61 -6.35 -4.94 12.04
CA LEU A 61 -5.37 -5.58 12.93
C LEU A 61 -4.46 -4.54 13.60
N ALA A 62 -4.10 -3.47 12.88
CA ALA A 62 -3.12 -2.50 13.37
C ALA A 62 -3.73 -1.17 13.88
N GLY A 63 -5.03 -0.95 13.66
CA GLY A 63 -5.77 0.22 14.16
C GLY A 63 -5.44 1.53 13.45
N PHE A 64 -5.07 1.48 12.17
CA PHE A 64 -4.80 2.68 11.38
C PHE A 64 -6.06 3.27 10.75
N GLU A 65 -6.07 4.58 10.61
CA GLU A 65 -6.82 5.26 9.57
C GLU A 65 -6.05 5.11 8.24
N ALA A 66 -6.33 4.04 7.49
CA ALA A 66 -5.63 3.71 6.24
C ALA A 66 -6.54 3.79 5.01
N TYR A 67 -6.01 4.03 3.80
CA TYR A 67 -6.76 4.14 2.55
C TYR A 67 -5.97 3.63 1.34
N SER A 68 -6.67 3.09 0.36
CA SER A 68 -6.14 2.81 -0.98
C SER A 68 -7.01 3.46 -2.04
N PRO A 69 -6.45 4.14 -3.06
CA PRO A 69 -7.24 4.80 -4.09
C PRO A 69 -8.10 3.87 -4.94
N VAL A 70 -7.79 2.58 -4.92
CA VAL A 70 -8.47 1.57 -5.71
C VAL A 70 -9.63 0.91 -4.96
N ASP A 71 -9.88 1.29 -3.70
CA ASP A 71 -10.98 0.74 -2.90
C ASP A 71 -12.36 1.17 -3.43
N ASN A 72 -12.45 2.34 -4.07
CA ASN A 72 -13.68 2.84 -4.69
C ASN A 72 -13.52 2.91 -6.22
N VAL A 73 -13.88 1.83 -6.90
CA VAL A 73 -13.77 1.71 -8.36
C VAL A 73 -14.60 2.78 -9.09
N SER A 74 -15.77 3.15 -8.54
CA SER A 74 -16.61 4.19 -9.16
C SER A 74 -15.95 5.56 -9.08
N GLU A 75 -15.37 5.91 -7.93
CA GLU A 75 -14.59 7.15 -7.78
C GLU A 75 -13.37 7.15 -8.70
N LEU A 76 -12.60 6.05 -8.69
CA LEU A 76 -11.38 5.89 -9.49
C LEU A 76 -11.66 6.10 -10.98
N THR A 77 -12.71 5.47 -11.50
CA THR A 77 -13.05 5.54 -12.92
C THR A 77 -13.64 6.89 -13.32
N ALA A 78 -14.49 7.48 -12.47
CA ALA A 78 -15.05 8.82 -12.73
C ALA A 78 -13.95 9.88 -12.81
N ARG A 79 -13.03 9.89 -11.84
CA ARG A 79 -11.95 10.89 -11.83
C ARG A 79 -10.92 10.65 -12.92
N THR A 80 -10.59 9.38 -13.22
CA THR A 80 -9.72 9.06 -14.36
C THR A 80 -10.32 9.56 -15.68
N ASN A 81 -11.64 9.46 -15.83
CA ASN A 81 -12.36 9.96 -17.00
C ASN A 81 -12.32 11.49 -17.10
N ASP A 82 -12.52 12.19 -15.98
CA ASP A 82 -12.68 13.65 -15.97
C ASP A 82 -11.33 14.41 -15.91
N ASP A 83 -10.43 13.94 -15.04
CA ASP A 83 -9.16 14.63 -14.72
C ASP A 83 -7.92 13.92 -15.31
N GLY A 84 -8.08 12.73 -15.90
CA GLY A 84 -7.01 11.90 -16.45
C GLY A 84 -6.27 11.04 -15.41
N TRP A 85 -5.54 10.02 -15.90
CA TRP A 85 -4.89 9.02 -15.04
C TRP A 85 -3.81 9.60 -14.09
N GLU A 86 -3.00 10.55 -14.55
CA GLU A 86 -1.85 11.06 -13.79
C GLU A 86 -2.25 11.93 -12.59
N SER A 87 -3.43 12.54 -12.63
CA SER A 87 -3.90 13.48 -11.60
C SER A 87 -4.60 12.78 -10.43
N GLU A 88 -4.99 11.52 -10.60
CA GLU A 88 -5.97 10.86 -9.76
C GLU A 88 -5.44 10.50 -8.36
N VAL A 89 -4.33 9.76 -8.31
CA VAL A 89 -3.72 9.30 -7.06
C VAL A 89 -3.32 10.49 -6.17
N GLY A 90 -2.78 11.54 -6.78
CA GLY A 90 -2.33 12.75 -6.07
C GLY A 90 -3.46 13.58 -5.46
N ARG A 91 -4.68 13.47 -6.00
CA ARG A 91 -5.85 14.21 -5.51
C ARG A 91 -6.56 13.46 -4.39
N GLN A 92 -6.67 12.13 -4.51
CA GLN A 92 -7.27 11.28 -3.48
C GLN A 92 -6.51 11.30 -2.14
N ILE A 93 -5.17 11.41 -2.16
CA ILE A 93 -4.38 11.52 -0.92
C ILE A 93 -4.58 12.87 -0.19
N ARG A 94 -5.01 13.92 -0.89
CA ARG A 94 -5.25 15.26 -0.30
C ARG A 94 -6.64 15.37 0.32
N THR A 95 -7.62 14.75 -0.32
CA THR A 95 -9.03 14.78 0.10
C THR A 95 -9.60 13.37 0.00
N PRO A 96 -9.27 12.49 0.97
CA PRO A 96 -9.89 11.18 1.02
C PRO A 96 -11.39 11.32 1.31
N CYS A 97 -12.22 10.58 0.58
CA CYS A 97 -13.66 10.47 0.82
C CYS A 97 -13.97 9.75 2.14
#